data_AF-A0A7W1I7H5-F1
#
_entry.id   AF-A0A7W1I7H5-F1
#
_cell.length_a   1.000
_cell.length_b   1.000
_cell.length_c   1.000
_cell.angle_alpha   90.00
_cell.angle_beta   90.00
_cell.angle_gamma   90.00
#
_symmetry.space_group_name_H-M   'P 1'
#
loop_
_entity.id
_entity.type
_entity.pdbx_description
1 polymer ?
#
loop_
_entity_poly.entity_id
_entity_poly.type
_entity_poly.pdbx_seq_one_letter_code
_entity_poly.pdbx_strand_id
1 'polypeptide(L)'
;MASIPPKRVTFETTVAASGNNTGIVVPEDAVAELAAGNRPSVLVNVNGHEYRNTVAVMSGKYMIGISAAIRKATGLKAADPITVTLTIADSPREVSIPADFETALAANAPAREFFGKLSNSLQRYHVDNINAAKTAETRQRRIDKAIALFLAGKQR
;
A
#
# COMPACT_ATOMS: atom_id res chain seq x y z
N MET A 1 1.92 22.64 3.91
CA MET A 1 2.53 21.37 4.35
C MET A 1 3.24 20.77 3.14
N ALA A 2 4.57 20.68 3.17
CA ALA A 2 5.34 20.19 2.04
C ALA A 2 5.04 18.70 1.84
N SER A 3 4.49 18.35 0.67
CA SER A 3 4.30 16.97 0.25
C SER A 3 5.69 16.31 0.19
N ILE A 4 5.97 15.37 1.09
CA ILE A 4 7.20 14.57 1.01
C ILE A 4 7.12 13.85 -0.35
N PRO A 5 8.07 14.07 -1.27
CA PRO A 5 8.02 13.41 -2.57
C PRO A 5 8.00 11.90 -2.34
N PRO A 6 7.16 11.14 -3.08
CA PRO A 6 7.06 9.71 -2.87
C PRO A 6 8.45 9.10 -3.07
N LYS A 7 8.91 8.34 -2.07
CA LYS A 7 10.18 7.64 -2.15
C LYS A 7 10.16 6.75 -3.38
N ARG A 8 11.19 6.92 -4.21
CA ARG A 8 11.41 6.15 -5.42
C ARG A 8 12.84 5.64 -5.40
N VAL A 9 13.04 4.47 -5.97
CA VAL A 9 14.35 3.87 -6.19
C VAL A 9 14.40 3.31 -7.60
N THR A 10 15.52 3.51 -8.28
CA THR A 10 15.77 2.97 -9.62
C THR A 10 16.97 2.04 -9.55
N PHE A 11 16.82 0.84 -10.08
CA PHE A 11 17.88 -0.16 -10.13
C PHE A 11 17.81 -0.96 -11.42
N GLU A 12 18.94 -1.54 -11.79
CA GLU A 12 19.06 -2.46 -12.90
C GLU A 12 18.95 -3.89 -12.38
N THR A 13 18.20 -4.72 -13.10
CA THR A 13 18.04 -6.13 -12.76
C THR A 13 17.72 -6.92 -14.03
N THR A 14 17.65 -8.24 -13.89
CA THR A 14 17.23 -9.13 -14.97
C THR A 14 15.89 -9.74 -14.64
N VAL A 15 15.07 -9.93 -15.67
CA VAL A 15 13.80 -10.64 -15.53
C VAL A 15 14.07 -12.10 -15.12
N ALA A 16 13.66 -12.48 -13.90
CA ALA A 16 13.74 -13.84 -13.43
C ALA A 16 12.55 -14.67 -13.93
N ALA A 17 12.80 -15.93 -14.28
CA ALA A 17 11.76 -16.88 -14.61
C ALA A 17 11.92 -18.16 -13.76
N SER A 18 10.81 -18.68 -13.26
CA SER A 18 10.75 -19.95 -12.53
C SER A 18 9.48 -20.68 -12.96
N GLY A 19 9.61 -21.67 -13.85
CA GLY A 19 8.48 -22.33 -14.51
C GLY A 19 7.66 -21.32 -15.33
N ASN A 20 6.35 -21.26 -15.08
CA ASN A 20 5.44 -20.32 -15.76
C ASN A 20 5.45 -18.90 -15.17
N ASN A 21 6.13 -18.70 -14.03
CA ASN A 21 6.18 -17.42 -13.33
C ASN A 21 7.38 -16.60 -13.79
N THR A 22 7.14 -15.31 -13.99
CA THR A 22 8.17 -14.34 -14.32
C THR A 22 8.11 -13.23 -13.28
N GLY A 23 9.26 -12.72 -12.87
CA GLY A 23 9.34 -11.70 -11.83
C GLY A 23 10.58 -10.83 -11.96
N ILE A 24 10.52 -9.71 -11.27
CA ILE A 24 11.61 -8.78 -11.06
C ILE A 24 12.23 -9.14 -9.72
N VAL A 25 13.53 -9.42 -9.70
CA VAL A 25 14.27 -9.53 -8.44
C VAL A 25 14.58 -8.12 -7.97
N VAL A 26 14.07 -7.78 -6.78
CA VAL A 26 14.33 -6.49 -6.15
C VAL A 26 15.50 -6.68 -5.19
N PRO A 27 16.60 -5.95 -5.36
CA PRO A 27 17.73 -6.06 -4.45
C PRO A 27 17.36 -5.42 -3.08
N GLU A 28 17.98 -5.94 -2.02
CA GLU A 28 17.59 -5.62 -0.64
C GLU A 28 17.85 -4.16 -0.27
N ASP A 29 18.91 -3.58 -0.82
CA ASP A 29 19.24 -2.16 -0.73
C ASP A 29 18.11 -1.28 -1.28
N ALA A 30 17.51 -1.64 -2.42
CA ALA A 30 16.39 -0.92 -2.99
C ALA A 30 15.14 -1.00 -2.10
N VAL A 31 14.89 -2.15 -1.46
CA VAL A 31 13.78 -2.28 -0.48
C VAL A 31 14.05 -1.45 0.78
N ALA A 32 15.29 -1.46 1.26
CA ALA A 32 15.72 -0.67 2.41
C ALA A 32 15.58 0.85 2.14
N GLU A 33 15.92 1.31 0.93
CA GLU A 33 15.80 2.71 0.52
C GLU A 33 14.34 3.19 0.51
N LEU A 34 13.43 2.34 0.02
CA LEU A 34 11.98 2.58 0.10
C LEU A 34 11.52 2.75 1.56
N ALA A 35 12.19 2.12 2.54
CA ALA A 35 11.90 2.22 3.97
C ALA A 35 10.42 1.99 4.33
N ALA A 36 9.76 1.11 3.58
CA ALA A 36 8.32 0.85 3.67
C ALA A 36 8.00 -0.57 4.18
N GLY A 37 8.96 -1.16 4.90
CA GLY A 37 8.90 -2.55 5.37
C GLY A 37 9.21 -3.58 4.27
N ASN A 38 8.93 -4.84 4.55
CA ASN A 38 9.37 -5.96 3.70
C ASN A 38 8.44 -6.24 2.50
N ARG A 39 7.22 -5.70 2.50
CA ARG A 39 6.20 -5.97 1.47
C ARG A 39 5.45 -4.71 1.02
N PRO A 40 6.16 -3.64 0.60
CA PRO A 40 5.49 -2.41 0.21
C PRO A 40 4.67 -2.57 -1.07
N SER A 41 3.55 -1.85 -1.14
CA SER A 41 2.85 -1.61 -2.41
C SER A 41 3.63 -0.57 -3.20
N VAL A 42 3.92 -0.88 -4.46
CA VAL A 42 4.78 -0.08 -5.33
C VAL A 42 4.15 0.12 -6.70
N LEU A 43 4.38 1.29 -7.28
CA LEU A 43 4.23 1.55 -8.70
C LEU A 43 5.54 1.13 -9.34
N VAL A 44 5.44 0.18 -10.26
CA VAL A 44 6.55 -0.45 -10.94
C VAL A 44 6.57 0.12 -12.35
N ASN A 45 7.63 0.85 -12.69
CA ASN A 45 7.87 1.31 -14.04
C ASN A 45 8.99 0.48 -14.67
N VAL A 46 8.68 -0.19 -15.78
CA VAL A 46 9.66 -0.96 -16.57
C VAL A 46 9.53 -0.54 -18.03
N ASN A 47 10.62 -0.02 -18.61
CA ASN A 47 10.66 0.43 -20.01
C ASN A 47 9.50 1.38 -20.39
N GLY A 48 9.09 2.25 -19.47
CA GLY A 48 7.99 3.21 -19.68
C GLY A 48 6.58 2.64 -19.42
N HIS A 49 6.44 1.35 -19.12
CA HIS A 49 5.18 0.76 -18.69
C HIS A 49 5.08 0.76 -17.17
N GLU A 50 4.09 1.50 -16.66
CA GLU A 50 3.82 1.58 -15.24
C GLU A 50 2.64 0.69 -14.84
N TYR A 51 2.81 -0.05 -13.74
CA TYR A 51 1.74 -0.86 -13.15
C TYR A 51 1.91 -0.94 -11.63
N ARG A 52 0.79 -1.13 -10.92
CA ARG A 52 0.81 -1.30 -9.47
C ARG A 52 1.03 -2.76 -9.10
N ASN A 53 1.94 -3.03 -8.18
CA ASN A 53 2.12 -4.34 -7.59
C ASN A 53 2.56 -4.24 -6.12
N THR A 54 2.82 -5.38 -5.49
CA THR A 54 3.34 -5.47 -4.12
C THR A 54 4.62 -6.29 -4.14
N VAL A 55 5.62 -5.84 -3.40
CA VAL A 55 6.84 -6.62 -3.17
C VAL A 55 6.49 -7.84 -2.31
N ALA A 56 6.86 -9.03 -2.75
CA ALA A 56 6.74 -10.26 -1.99
C ALA A 56 8.11 -10.76 -1.54
N VAL A 57 8.15 -11.45 -0.39
CA VAL A 57 9.34 -12.16 0.08
C VAL A 57 9.16 -13.64 -0.23
N MET A 58 10.03 -14.21 -1.05
CA MET A 58 10.02 -15.63 -1.44
C MET A 58 11.40 -16.22 -1.13
N SER A 59 11.47 -17.13 -0.15
CA SER A 59 12.72 -17.77 0.28
C SER A 59 13.85 -16.78 0.61
N GLY A 60 13.51 -15.68 1.30
CA GLY A 60 14.47 -14.63 1.67
C GLY A 60 14.80 -13.63 0.56
N LYS A 61 14.23 -13.77 -0.64
CA LYS A 61 14.43 -12.82 -1.76
C LYS A 61 13.21 -11.95 -1.96
N TYR A 62 13.43 -10.66 -2.24
CA TYR A 62 12.37 -9.74 -2.62
C TYR A 62 12.06 -9.87 -4.11
N MET A 63 10.79 -10.07 -4.44
CA MET A 63 10.34 -10.29 -5.81
C MET A 63 9.04 -9.55 -6.11
N ILE A 64 8.91 -9.08 -7.34
CA ILE A 64 7.67 -8.54 -7.90
C ILE A 64 7.27 -9.41 -9.08
N GLY A 65 6.09 -10.02 -9.04
CA GLY A 65 5.60 -10.82 -10.15
C GLY A 65 5.25 -9.97 -11.37
N ILE A 66 5.61 -10.44 -12.57
CA ILE A 66 5.15 -9.85 -13.83
C ILE A 66 4.02 -10.72 -14.37
N SER A 67 2.82 -10.14 -14.50
CA SER A 67 1.66 -10.87 -15.02
C SER A 67 1.80 -11.18 -16.51
N ALA A 68 1.09 -12.21 -16.99
CA ALA A 68 1.09 -12.55 -18.42
C ALA A 68 0.64 -11.38 -19.32
N ALA A 69 -0.30 -10.54 -18.85
CA ALA A 69 -0.74 -9.35 -19.55
C ALA A 69 0.37 -8.31 -19.70
N ILE A 70 1.15 -8.07 -18.64
CA ILE A 70 2.28 -7.13 -18.69
C ILE A 70 3.40 -7.67 -19.58
N ARG A 71 3.72 -8.97 -19.51
CA ARG A 71 4.69 -9.58 -20.43
C ARG A 71 4.27 -9.40 -21.89
N LYS A 72 2.98 -9.59 -22.19
CA LYS A 72 2.44 -9.37 -23.55
C LYS A 72 2.51 -7.90 -23.97
N ALA A 73 2.26 -6.96 -23.06
CA ALA A 73 2.29 -5.53 -23.36
C ALA A 73 3.71 -4.97 -23.52
N THR A 74 4.65 -5.45 -22.72
CA THR A 74 6.05 -4.96 -22.68
C THR A 74 7.00 -5.76 -23.57
N GLY A 75 6.62 -6.97 -23.99
CA GLY A 75 7.48 -7.88 -24.74
C GLY A 75 8.61 -8.51 -23.93
N LEU A 76 8.65 -8.28 -22.61
CA LEU A 76 9.73 -8.74 -21.73
C LEU A 76 9.83 -10.27 -21.71
N LYS A 77 11.06 -10.76 -21.87
CA LYS A 77 11.43 -12.18 -21.81
C LYS A 77 12.26 -12.45 -20.56
N ALA A 78 12.37 -13.73 -20.21
CA ALA A 78 13.29 -14.16 -19.17
C ALA A 78 14.73 -13.78 -19.53
N ALA A 79 15.53 -13.41 -18.52
CA ALA A 79 16.90 -12.95 -18.64
C ALA A 79 17.10 -11.60 -19.36
N ASP A 80 16.04 -10.90 -19.77
CA ASP A 80 16.17 -9.55 -20.32
C ASP A 80 16.70 -8.58 -19.24
N PRO A 81 17.71 -7.75 -19.56
CA PRO A 81 18.13 -6.65 -18.71
C PRO A 81 17.05 -5.58 -18.71
N ILE A 82 16.65 -5.14 -17.53
CA ILE A 82 15.62 -4.12 -17.34
C ILE A 82 16.08 -3.08 -16.34
N THR A 83 15.75 -1.82 -16.61
CA THR A 83 15.82 -0.75 -15.63
C THR A 83 14.44 -0.62 -15.00
N VAL A 84 14.37 -0.79 -13.68
CA VAL A 84 13.12 -0.74 -12.93
C VAL A 84 13.14 0.46 -12.02
N THR A 85 12.10 1.27 -12.10
CA THR A 85 11.84 2.30 -11.10
C THR A 85 10.67 1.88 -10.24
N LEU A 86 10.93 1.71 -8.94
CA LEU A 86 9.90 1.49 -7.94
C LEU A 86 9.60 2.80 -7.25
N THR A 87 8.34 3.21 -7.29
CA THR A 87 7.84 4.31 -6.45
C THR A 87 6.90 3.71 -5.43
N ILE A 88 6.96 4.11 -4.17
CA ILE A 88 5.95 3.66 -3.20
C ILE A 88 4.59 4.06 -3.75
N ALA A 89 3.73 3.06 -3.97
CA ALA A 89 2.33 3.29 -4.33
C ALA A 89 1.58 3.66 -3.05
N ASP A 90 2.00 4.75 -2.41
CA ASP A 90 1.27 5.33 -1.29
C ASP A 90 0.12 6.20 -1.77
N SER A 91 -0.19 6.15 -3.08
CA SER A 91 -1.27 6.92 -3.69
C SER A 91 -2.53 6.67 -2.88
N PRO A 92 -2.93 7.66 -2.05
CA PRO A 92 -4.03 7.48 -1.15
C PRO A 92 -5.25 7.53 -2.06
N ARG A 93 -6.02 6.44 -2.14
CA ARG A 93 -7.45 6.69 -2.34
C ARG A 93 -7.83 7.49 -1.10
N GLU A 94 -8.22 8.74 -1.29
CA GLU A 94 -8.76 9.55 -0.20
C GLU A 94 -9.80 8.69 0.52
N VAL A 95 -9.54 8.43 1.80
CA VAL A 95 -10.53 7.75 2.63
C VAL A 95 -11.57 8.82 2.91
N SER A 96 -12.68 8.79 2.18
CA SER A 96 -13.82 9.67 2.45
C SER A 96 -14.38 9.30 3.81
N ILE A 97 -14.03 10.10 4.82
CA ILE A 97 -14.49 9.90 6.19
C ILE A 97 -15.96 10.32 6.23
N PRO A 98 -16.88 9.43 6.65
CA PRO A 98 -18.28 9.80 6.78
C PRO A 98 -18.49 10.89 7.84
N ALA A 99 -19.46 11.79 7.62
CA ALA A 99 -19.66 12.97 8.46
C ALA A 99 -19.89 12.67 9.95
N ASP A 100 -20.56 11.57 10.27
CA ASP A 100 -20.79 11.13 11.64
C ASP A 100 -19.51 10.63 12.32
N PHE A 101 -18.68 9.91 11.58
CA PHE A 101 -17.37 9.51 12.08
C PHE A 101 -16.42 10.70 12.22
N GLU A 102 -16.44 11.65 11.29
CA GLU A 102 -15.70 12.90 11.40
C GLU A 102 -16.12 13.70 12.63
N THR A 103 -17.42 13.79 12.91
CA THR A 103 -17.96 14.45 14.10
C THR A 103 -17.45 13.79 15.38
N ALA A 104 -17.45 12.45 15.44
CA ALA A 104 -16.94 11.69 16.58
C ALA A 104 -15.42 11.88 16.78
N LEU A 105 -14.65 11.94 15.69
CA LEU A 105 -13.21 12.24 15.74
C LEU A 105 -12.96 13.70 16.18
N ALA A 106 -13.76 14.65 15.70
CA ALA A 106 -13.64 16.05 16.10
C ALA A 106 -13.92 16.27 17.60
N ALA A 107 -14.85 15.49 18.17
CA ALA A 107 -15.11 15.48 19.60
C ALA A 107 -13.96 14.86 20.45
N ASN A 108 -13.03 14.13 19.82
CA ASN A 108 -11.96 13.40 20.50
C ASN A 108 -10.60 13.67 19.83
N ALA A 109 -9.96 14.79 20.18
CA ALA A 109 -8.68 15.20 19.59
C ALA A 109 -7.58 14.10 19.62
N PRO A 110 -7.37 13.35 20.71
CA PRO A 110 -6.38 12.27 20.72
C PRO A 110 -6.71 11.12 19.75
N ALA A 111 -8.00 10.78 19.61
CA ALA A 111 -8.45 9.76 18.68
C ALA A 111 -8.28 10.22 17.21
N ARG A 112 -8.55 11.50 16.92
CA ARG A 112 -8.29 12.11 15.60
C ARG A 112 -6.82 12.07 15.24
N GLU A 113 -5.93 12.43 16.17
CA GLU A 113 -4.49 12.39 15.95
C GLU A 113 -4.01 10.96 15.69
N PHE A 114 -4.47 9.99 16.50
CA PHE A 114 -4.12 8.59 16.31
C PHE A 114 -4.63 8.03 14.98
N PHE A 115 -5.88 8.32 14.61
CA PHE A 115 -6.45 7.95 13.31
C PHE A 115 -5.64 8.54 12.15
N GLY A 116 -5.20 9.80 12.26
CA GLY A 116 -4.34 10.45 11.27
C GLY A 116 -2.96 9.81 11.10
N LYS A 117 -2.47 9.09 12.12
CA LYS A 117 -1.21 8.32 12.08
C LYS A 117 -1.38 6.91 11.51
N LEU A 118 -2.60 6.42 11.35
CA LEU A 118 -2.85 5.10 10.75
C LEU A 118 -2.49 5.09 9.26
N SER A 119 -2.06 3.94 8.75
CA SER A 119 -1.90 3.76 7.31
C SER A 119 -3.23 3.89 6.58
N ASN A 120 -3.21 4.29 5.31
CA ASN A 120 -4.43 4.45 4.49
C ASN A 120 -5.31 3.19 4.48
N SER A 121 -4.71 2.00 4.46
CA SER A 121 -5.44 0.72 4.54
C SER A 121 -6.14 0.51 5.89
N LEU A 122 -5.54 0.97 6.99
CA LEU A 122 -6.14 0.90 8.32
C LEU A 122 -7.25 1.93 8.47
N GLN A 123 -7.04 3.16 7.98
CA GLN A 123 -8.10 4.18 7.94
C GLN A 123 -9.31 3.68 7.13
N ARG A 124 -9.07 3.09 5.95
CA ARG A 124 -10.13 2.51 5.13
C ARG A 124 -10.82 1.34 5.81
N TYR A 125 -10.08 0.45 6.48
CA TYR A 125 -10.69 -0.65 7.23
C TYR A 125 -11.77 -0.16 8.21
N HIS A 126 -11.47 0.89 8.98
CA HIS A 126 -12.43 1.46 9.92
C HIS A 126 -13.61 2.12 9.21
N VAL A 127 -13.37 2.90 8.15
CA VAL A 127 -14.43 3.55 7.37
C VAL A 127 -15.33 2.54 6.67
N ASP A 128 -14.78 1.51 6.03
CA ASP A 128 -15.54 0.44 5.36
C ASP A 128 -16.36 -0.35 6.38
N ASN A 129 -15.81 -0.62 7.57
CA ASN A 129 -16.54 -1.25 8.65
C ASN A 129 -17.73 -0.38 9.08
N ILE A 130 -17.54 0.93 9.27
CA ILE A 130 -18.63 1.85 9.62
C ILE A 130 -19.69 1.92 8.50
N ASN A 131 -19.27 2.01 7.24
CA ASN A 131 -20.14 2.07 6.06
C ASN A 131 -20.89 0.76 5.77
N ALA A 132 -20.35 -0.39 6.15
CA ALA A 132 -21.03 -1.67 6.02
C ALA A 132 -22.20 -1.86 7.02
N ALA A 133 -22.44 -0.92 7.94
CA ALA A 133 -23.54 -1.01 8.89
C ALA A 133 -24.88 -0.66 8.23
N LYS A 134 -25.87 -1.55 8.32
CA LYS A 134 -27.21 -1.35 7.75
C LYS A 134 -28.16 -0.56 8.66
N THR A 135 -27.89 -0.52 9.97
CA THR A 135 -28.69 0.20 10.96
C THR A 135 -27.87 1.31 11.60
N ALA A 136 -28.53 2.41 11.95
CA ALA A 136 -27.89 3.56 12.62
C ALA A 136 -27.27 3.14 13.96
N GLU A 137 -27.92 2.26 14.73
CA GLU A 137 -27.39 1.74 16.00
C GLU A 137 -26.07 0.97 15.80
N THR A 138 -26.01 0.07 14.80
CA THR A 138 -24.78 -0.68 14.52
C THR A 138 -23.65 0.25 14.07
N ARG A 139 -24.01 1.27 13.30
CA ARG A 139 -23.08 2.28 12.80
C ARG A 139 -22.48 3.07 13.95
N GLN A 140 -23.30 3.57 14.87
CA GLN A 140 -22.85 4.29 16.06
C GLN A 140 -21.95 3.42 16.93
N ARG A 141 -22.35 2.17 17.21
CA ARG A 141 -21.52 1.23 17.99
C ARG A 141 -20.14 0.99 17.36
N ARG A 142 -20.05 0.95 16.01
CA ARG A 142 -18.78 0.80 15.30
C ARG A 142 -17.91 2.05 15.40
N ILE A 143 -18.52 3.24 15.35
CA ILE A 143 -17.84 4.52 15.57
C ILE A 143 -17.28 4.58 17.00
N ASP A 144 -18.10 4.31 18.01
CA ASP A 144 -17.69 4.37 19.42
C ASP A 144 -16.55 3.38 19.70
N LYS A 145 -16.63 2.18 19.12
CA LYS A 145 -15.57 1.17 19.22
C LYS A 145 -14.26 1.65 18.58
N ALA A 146 -14.33 2.29 17.40
CA ALA A 146 -13.14 2.82 16.73
C ALA A 146 -12.48 3.93 17.58
N ILE A 147 -13.27 4.86 18.13
CA ILE A 147 -12.77 5.90 19.04
C ILE A 147 -12.10 5.28 20.27
N ALA A 148 -12.75 4.31 20.93
CA ALA A 148 -12.18 3.64 22.09
C ALA A 148 -10.86 2.92 21.78
N LEU A 149 -10.75 2.27 20.61
CA LEU A 149 -9.52 1.64 20.14
C LEU A 149 -8.38 2.66 19.98
N PHE A 150 -8.68 3.80 19.37
CA PHE A 150 -7.68 4.85 19.12
C PHE A 150 -7.21 5.51 20.41
N LEU A 151 -8.11 5.74 21.37
CA LEU A 151 -7.76 6.22 22.71
C LEU A 151 -6.90 5.21 23.47
N ALA A 152 -7.07 3.91 23.22
CA ALA A 152 -6.23 2.85 23.76
C ALA A 152 -4.92 2.63 22.98
N GLY A 153 -4.65 3.42 21.94
CA GLY A 153 -3.45 3.28 21.10
C GLY A 153 -3.43 2.03 20.23
N LYS A 154 -4.59 1.40 19.99
CA LYS A 154 -4.72 0.15 19.22
C LYS A 154 -5.21 0.44 17.80
N GLN A 155 -4.60 -0.23 16.83
CA GLN A 155 -4.92 -0.03 15.42
C GLN A 155 -6.13 -0.86 14.95
N ARG A 156 -6.43 -1.97 15.63
CA ARG A 156 -7.55 -2.91 15.38
C ARG A 156 -8.00 -3.58 16.66
#